data_AF-A0A932P8I9-F1
#
_entry.id   AF-A0A932P8I9-F1
#
_cell.length_a   1.000
_cell.length_b   1.000
_cell.length_c   1.000
_cell.angle_alpha   90.00
_cell.angle_beta   90.00
_cell.angle_gamma   90.00
#
_symmetry.space_group_name_H-M   'P 1'
#
loop_
_entity.id
_entity.type
_entity.pdbx_description
1 polymer ?
#
loop_
_entity_poly.entity_id
_entity_poly.type
_entity_poly.pdbx_seq_one_letter_code
_entity_poly.pdbx_strand_id
1 'polypeptide(L)'
;MTESTKAPLFAVSNHHALGANQPPSIDGDEPSTYHSYFENMHGDQSLFVYRRDTGEALVYSGDADWAAYPVVNGRAQGLVLSPDEQIWLQACLRAIGAAR
;
A
#
# COMPACT_ATOMS: atom_id res chain seq x y z
N MET A 1 -28.24 -15.60 -5.50
CA MET A 1 -27.03 -14.80 -5.75
C MET A 1 -25.86 -15.76 -5.65
N THR A 2 -25.28 -16.16 -6.77
CA THR A 2 -24.09 -17.01 -6.77
C THR A 2 -22.88 -16.10 -6.58
N GLU A 3 -22.26 -16.18 -5.40
CA GLU A 3 -20.93 -15.65 -5.16
C GLU A 3 -20.00 -16.16 -6.27
N SER A 4 -19.40 -15.24 -7.02
CA SER A 4 -18.39 -15.61 -8.00
C SER A 4 -17.15 -16.03 -7.22
N THR A 5 -16.85 -17.32 -7.18
CA THR A 5 -15.60 -17.84 -6.60
C THR A 5 -14.44 -17.45 -7.51
N LYS A 6 -13.98 -16.20 -7.41
CA LYS A 6 -12.75 -15.75 -8.04
C LYS A 6 -11.56 -16.27 -7.24
N ALA A 7 -10.58 -16.86 -7.93
CA ALA A 7 -9.32 -17.22 -7.32
C ALA A 7 -8.46 -15.96 -7.07
N PRO A 8 -7.66 -15.92 -5.99
CA PRO A 8 -6.77 -14.79 -5.74
C PRO A 8 -5.75 -14.65 -6.87
N LEU A 9 -5.56 -13.41 -7.36
CA LEU A 9 -4.60 -13.12 -8.43
C LEU A 9 -3.16 -13.04 -7.90
N PHE A 10 -2.98 -12.52 -6.70
CA PHE A 10 -1.69 -12.29 -6.08
C PHE A 10 -1.79 -12.48 -4.57
N ALA A 11 -0.81 -13.17 -4.00
CA ALA A 11 -0.67 -13.35 -2.56
C ALA A 11 0.83 -13.36 -2.22
N VAL A 12 1.19 -12.68 -1.14
CA VAL A 12 2.58 -12.55 -0.71
C VAL A 12 2.67 -12.67 0.81
N SER A 13 3.70 -13.35 1.29
CA SER A 13 4.02 -13.45 2.72
C SER A 13 4.78 -12.23 3.20
N ASN A 14 4.64 -11.88 4.49
CA ASN A 14 5.52 -10.91 5.11
C ASN A 14 6.94 -11.47 5.28
N HIS A 15 7.94 -10.73 4.80
CA HIS A 15 9.36 -11.06 4.89
C HIS A 15 10.05 -10.39 6.09
N HIS A 16 9.36 -9.47 6.76
CA HIS A 16 9.91 -8.68 7.87
C HIS A 16 9.61 -9.34 9.21
N ALA A 17 10.49 -9.11 10.19
CA ALA A 17 10.20 -9.52 11.56
C ALA A 17 8.93 -8.82 12.05
N LEU A 18 8.09 -9.53 12.82
CA LEU A 18 6.90 -8.92 13.40
C LEU A 18 7.34 -7.83 14.37
N GLY A 19 6.93 -6.59 14.08
CA GLY A 19 7.11 -5.43 14.95
C GLY A 19 5.96 -5.27 15.94
N ALA A 20 5.70 -4.02 16.35
CA ALA A 20 4.59 -3.70 17.25
C ALA A 20 3.20 -3.94 16.61
N ASN A 21 3.09 -3.83 15.28
CA ASN A 21 1.87 -4.17 14.55
C ASN A 21 2.09 -5.33 13.56
N GLN A 22 0.98 -5.89 13.09
CA GLN A 22 0.96 -6.95 12.10
C GLN A 22 0.79 -6.37 10.69
N PRO A 23 1.32 -7.05 9.65
CA PRO A 23 1.02 -6.71 8.27
C PRO A 23 -0.50 -6.64 8.05
N PRO A 24 -1.02 -5.63 7.32
CA PRO A 24 -2.45 -5.51 7.10
C PRO A 24 -2.96 -6.63 6.20
N SER A 25 -4.19 -7.08 6.45
CA SER A 25 -4.95 -7.86 5.48
C SER A 25 -5.74 -6.89 4.60
N ILE A 26 -5.40 -6.82 3.31
CA ILE A 26 -6.04 -5.94 2.33
C ILE A 26 -6.84 -6.79 1.35
N ASP A 27 -8.13 -6.50 1.22
CA ASP A 27 -8.97 -7.06 0.16
C ASP A 27 -8.75 -6.28 -1.14
N GLY A 28 -8.10 -6.92 -2.12
CA GLY A 28 -7.82 -6.33 -3.42
C GLY A 28 -9.07 -6.04 -4.26
N ASP A 29 -10.21 -6.67 -3.93
CA ASP A 29 -11.49 -6.49 -4.61
C ASP A 29 -12.43 -5.48 -3.90
N GLU A 30 -11.97 -4.86 -2.80
CA GLU A 30 -12.73 -3.81 -2.10
C GLU A 30 -13.15 -2.70 -3.09
N PRO A 31 -14.47 -2.45 -3.25
CA PRO A 31 -14.96 -1.44 -4.17
C PRO A 31 -14.36 -0.07 -3.91
N SER A 32 -14.28 0.74 -4.95
CA SER A 32 -13.75 2.11 -4.86
C SER A 32 -12.33 2.25 -4.28
N THR A 33 -11.58 1.17 -4.10
CA THR A 33 -10.22 1.23 -3.54
C THR A 33 -9.16 0.97 -4.62
N TYR A 34 -8.07 1.74 -4.58
CA TYR A 34 -6.86 1.49 -5.39
C TYR A 34 -5.82 0.85 -4.48
N HIS A 35 -5.18 -0.19 -4.98
CA HIS A 35 -4.17 -0.96 -4.26
C HIS A 35 -2.88 -1.00 -5.07
N SER A 36 -1.74 -0.86 -4.40
CA SER A 36 -0.44 -1.13 -4.99
C SER A 36 0.43 -1.86 -3.97
N TYR A 37 1.07 -2.94 -4.43
CA TYR A 37 2.13 -3.63 -3.72
C TYR A 37 3.47 -3.28 -4.37
N PHE A 38 4.49 -3.07 -3.54
CA PHE A 38 5.85 -2.81 -3.97
C PHE A 38 6.82 -3.67 -3.16
N GLU A 39 7.81 -4.21 -3.86
CA GLU A 39 8.95 -4.90 -3.28
C GLU A 39 10.21 -4.43 -4.01
N ASN A 40 11.21 -3.98 -3.27
CA ASN A 40 12.48 -3.54 -3.84
C ASN A 40 13.49 -4.70 -3.95
N MET A 41 14.70 -4.41 -4.45
CA MET A 41 15.75 -5.43 -4.60
C MET A 41 16.30 -6.01 -3.29
N HIS A 42 15.96 -5.41 -2.15
CA HIS A 42 16.34 -5.86 -0.80
C HIS A 42 15.26 -6.74 -0.15
N GLY A 43 14.07 -6.83 -0.77
CA GLY A 43 12.92 -7.54 -0.21
C GLY A 43 12.06 -6.68 0.72
N ASP A 44 12.26 -5.35 0.72
CA ASP A 44 11.46 -4.44 1.55
C ASP A 44 10.08 -4.30 0.92
N GLN A 45 9.05 -4.51 1.73
CA GLN A 45 7.67 -4.64 1.26
C GLN A 45 6.86 -3.42 1.68
N SER A 46 6.14 -2.83 0.72
CA SER A 46 5.28 -1.68 0.98
C SER A 46 3.93 -1.83 0.26
N LEU A 47 2.88 -1.30 0.90
CA LEU A 47 1.51 -1.28 0.38
C LEU A 47 1.02 0.16 0.33
N PHE A 48 0.35 0.52 -0.76
CA PHE A 48 -0.38 1.78 -0.88
C PHE A 48 -1.86 1.48 -1.10
N VAL A 49 -2.71 2.11 -0.29
CA VAL A 49 -4.17 1.96 -0.35
C VAL A 49 -4.79 3.34 -0.47
N TYR A 50 -5.60 3.55 -1.49
CA TYR A 50 -6.34 4.79 -1.70
C TYR A 50 -7.84 4.53 -1.83
N ARG A 51 -8.63 5.10 -0.94
CA ARG A 51 -10.09 5.04 -0.96
C ARG A 51 -10.63 6.22 -1.75
N ARG A 52 -11.25 5.95 -2.90
CA ARG A 52 -11.78 7.01 -3.78
C ARG A 52 -12.93 7.79 -3.13
N ASP A 53 -13.69 7.14 -2.27
CA ASP A 53 -14.89 7.70 -1.64
C ASP A 53 -14.53 8.81 -0.64
N THR A 54 -13.42 8.64 0.06
CA THR A 54 -12.97 9.55 1.13
C THR A 54 -11.77 10.40 0.70
N GLY A 55 -11.08 10.02 -0.37
CA GLY A 55 -9.80 10.62 -0.76
C GLY A 55 -8.64 10.23 0.17
N GLU A 56 -8.85 9.28 1.07
CA GLU A 56 -7.84 8.83 2.03
C GLU A 56 -6.80 7.94 1.34
N ALA A 57 -5.52 8.28 1.51
CA ALA A 57 -4.38 7.49 1.05
C ALA A 57 -3.52 7.08 2.23
N LEU A 58 -3.17 5.79 2.31
CA LEU A 58 -2.35 5.20 3.36
C LEU A 58 -1.19 4.42 2.75
N VAL A 59 -0.03 4.49 3.39
CA VAL A 59 1.12 3.62 3.14
C VAL A 59 1.33 2.72 4.35
N TYR A 60 1.63 1.46 4.08
CA TYR A 60 2.12 0.49 5.06
C TYR A 60 3.48 0.01 4.57
N SER A 61 4.45 -0.17 5.48
CA SER A 61 5.81 -0.58 5.14
C SER A 61 6.32 -1.60 6.15
N GLY A 62 6.99 -2.63 5.64
CA GLY A 62 7.62 -3.69 6.41
C GLY A 62 8.90 -3.27 7.12
N ASP A 63 9.62 -2.29 6.57
CA ASP A 63 10.80 -1.68 7.21
C ASP A 63 10.43 -0.83 8.42
N ALA A 64 9.17 -0.43 8.50
CA ALA A 64 8.59 0.24 9.65
C ALA A 64 7.94 -0.80 10.58
N ASP A 65 6.72 -0.53 11.03
CA ASP A 65 5.98 -1.38 11.96
C ASP A 65 4.63 -1.81 11.40
N TRP A 66 4.46 -1.78 10.07
CA TRP A 66 3.18 -2.00 9.39
C TRP A 66 2.03 -1.09 9.85
N ALA A 67 2.29 0.03 10.53
CA ALA A 67 1.26 1.00 10.84
C ALA A 67 0.71 1.68 9.56
N ALA A 68 -0.47 2.27 9.69
CA ALA A 68 -1.07 3.07 8.63
C ALA A 68 -0.48 4.50 8.64
N TYR A 69 0.32 4.82 7.63
CA TYR A 69 0.91 6.15 7.48
C TYR A 69 0.12 6.97 6.45
N PRO A 70 -0.53 8.08 6.87
CA PRO A 70 -1.35 8.87 5.95
C PRO A 70 -0.49 9.62 4.94
N VAL A 71 -0.93 9.63 3.68
CA VAL A 71 -0.29 10.39 2.62
C VAL A 71 -0.93 11.77 2.54
N VAL A 72 -0.17 12.79 2.91
CA VAL A 72 -0.60 14.19 2.92
C VAL A 72 0.36 14.99 2.05
N ASN A 73 -0.17 15.80 1.12
CA ASN A 73 0.60 16.58 0.16
C ASN A 73 1.66 15.74 -0.59
N GLY A 74 1.26 14.53 -1.00
CA GLY A 74 2.11 13.61 -1.76
C GLY A 74 3.22 12.92 -0.96
N ARG A 75 3.18 12.97 0.37
CA ARG A 75 4.17 12.36 1.27
C ARG A 75 3.52 11.53 2.35
N ALA A 76 4.03 10.33 2.60
CA ALA A 76 3.66 9.51 3.76
C ALA A 76 4.18 10.18 5.04
N GLN A 77 3.27 10.61 5.91
CA GLN A 77 3.62 11.33 7.14
C GLN A 77 4.21 10.38 8.17
N GLY A 78 5.36 10.73 8.74
CA GLY A 78 6.01 9.91 9.77
C GLY A 78 6.71 8.66 9.24
N LEU A 79 6.78 8.48 7.92
CA LEU A 79 7.46 7.36 7.27
C LEU A 79 8.61 7.89 6.40
N VAL A 80 9.80 7.32 6.59
CA VAL A 80 10.97 7.60 5.76
C VAL A 80 10.98 6.58 4.63
N LEU A 81 10.92 7.07 3.39
CA LEU A 81 10.96 6.24 2.19
C LEU A 81 12.31 6.38 1.48
N SER A 82 12.86 5.26 1.04
CA SER A 82 14.00 5.20 0.12
C SER A 82 13.66 5.85 -1.23
N PRO A 83 14.65 6.16 -2.09
CA PRO A 83 14.39 6.74 -3.41
C PRO A 83 13.45 5.90 -4.28
N ASP A 84 13.58 4.58 -4.25
CA ASP A 84 12.74 3.67 -5.06
C ASP A 84 11.30 3.66 -4.55
N GLU A 85 11.10 3.64 -3.24
CA GLU A 85 9.78 3.75 -2.62
C GLU A 85 9.13 5.12 -2.88
N GLN A 86 9.92 6.20 -2.93
CA GLN A 86 9.42 7.51 -3.33
C GLN A 86 8.93 7.51 -4.78
N ILE A 87 9.68 6.91 -5.70
CA ILE A 87 9.27 6.78 -7.11
C ILE A 87 7.98 5.97 -7.21
N TRP A 88 7.90 4.84 -6.49
CA TRP A 88 6.69 4.02 -6.41
C TRP A 88 5.48 4.82 -5.87
N LEU A 89 5.66 5.58 -4.78
CA LEU A 89 4.60 6.42 -4.23
C LEU A 89 4.16 7.48 -5.25
N GLN A 90 5.08 8.13 -5.97
CA GLN A 90 4.72 9.08 -7.02
C GLN A 90 3.96 8.41 -8.18
N ALA A 91 4.32 7.19 -8.55
CA ALA A 91 3.59 6.42 -9.55
C ALA A 91 2.15 6.12 -9.08
N CYS A 92 1.97 5.74 -7.81
CA CYS A 92 0.65 5.55 -7.20
C CYS A 92 -0.18 6.84 -7.21
N LEU A 93 0.41 7.96 -6.78
CA LEU A 93 -0.25 9.27 -6.77
C LEU A 93 -0.67 9.72 -8.16
N ARG A 94 0.16 9.46 -9.18
CA ARG A 94 -0.20 9.71 -10.58
C ARG A 94 -1.32 8.80 -11.06
N ALA A 95 -1.30 7.52 -10.69
CA ALA A 95 -2.33 6.54 -11.08
C ALA A 95 -3.72 6.90 -10.51
N ILE A 96 -3.79 7.50 -9.33
CA ILE A 96 -5.04 7.99 -8.73
C ILE A 96 -5.41 9.42 -9.15
N GLY A 97 -4.59 10.07 -9.98
CA GLY A 97 -4.83 11.43 -10.49
C GLY A 97 -4.49 12.57 -9.52
N ALA A 98 -3.75 12.29 -8.44
CA ALA A 98 -3.34 13.27 -7.43
C ALA A 98 -2.06 14.05 -7.80
N ALA A 99 -1.17 13.47 -8.62
CA ALA A 99 0.01 14.14 -9.16
C ALA A 99 -0.21 14.48 -10.65
N ARG A 100 -0.20 15.76 -11.00
CA ARG A 100 -0.21 16.27 -12.39
C ARG A 100 1.16 16.86 -12.73
#